data_AF-A0AAX2J895-F1
#
_entry.id   AF-A0AAX2J895-F1
#
_cell.length_a   1.000
_cell.length_b   1.000
_cell.length_c   1.000
_cell.angle_alpha   90.00
_cell.angle_beta   90.00
_cell.angle_gamma   90.00
#
_symmetry.space_group_name_H-M   'P 1'
#
loop_
_entity.id
_entity.type
_entity.pdbx_description
1 polymer ?
#
loop_
_entity_poly.entity_id
_entity_poly.type
_entity_poly.pdbx_seq_one_letter_code
_entity_poly.pdbx_strand_id
1 'polypeptide(L)'
;MKIIYRKISAHLFFIFFTCIIFSPYVKGKTIYLYGIIPFFDFFYLRWLGREKINTRLLIAWFWFIIILVLYGDFEFIVRIFFIIGTLYYLFYLKSIKLFSIFYNYIFLNIFIGILQFIFIYINPKIAYLLGPENLAKTFLGSFAGPANANFFSIGLLKRASGLSREVGFFASLMVITIILYIEDKDIKKDKWKSILLIIGFIISMSKMSPLLFVYFAIKKMEKYLNKIPLIISTLMIIIFLIIFSKYLFEKGFFIPRHETWNHRLGGYFIILKYNLYHLIFPIKTISEILNNYPNLLFLKELSSLKIFTSISEIILHHGIIIFFTGILLLKKLKLKTSDFLLLTLLTFNTGYITVTSYAILTYFYVFYKKRKEFK
;
A
#
# COMPACT_ATOMS: atom_id res chain seq x y z
N MET A 1 2.52 33.29 12.45
CA MET A 1 3.58 32.49 11.78
C MET A 1 3.47 30.97 12.02
N LYS A 2 3.46 30.47 13.27
CA LYS A 2 3.42 29.01 13.59
C LYS A 2 2.28 28.21 12.97
N ILE A 3 1.05 28.74 12.98
CA ILE A 3 -0.12 28.05 12.38
C ILE A 3 -0.01 28.00 10.86
N ILE A 4 0.44 29.09 10.24
CA ILE A 4 0.61 29.21 8.78
C ILE A 4 1.62 28.18 8.30
N TYR A 5 2.80 28.13 8.94
CA TYR A 5 3.83 27.15 8.60
C TYR A 5 3.33 25.70 8.68
N ARG A 6 2.66 25.31 9.77
CA ARG A 6 2.11 23.95 9.92
C ARG A 6 1.08 23.62 8.83
N LYS A 7 0.24 24.58 8.44
CA LYS A 7 -0.70 24.41 7.34
C LYS A 7 0.03 24.23 6.01
N ILE A 8 1.04 25.05 5.71
CA ILE A 8 1.85 24.93 4.49
C ILE A 8 2.52 23.56 4.42
N SER A 9 3.17 23.11 5.50
CA SER A 9 3.79 21.78 5.54
C SER A 9 2.78 20.64 5.37
N ALA A 10 1.57 20.78 5.92
CA ALA A 10 0.49 19.81 5.72
C ALA A 10 -0.02 19.81 4.27
N HIS A 11 -0.16 20.98 3.64
CA HIS A 11 -0.55 21.11 2.24
C HIS A 11 0.50 20.48 1.31
N LEU A 12 1.78 20.82 1.50
CA LEU A 12 2.90 20.24 0.76
C LEU A 12 2.97 18.72 0.95
N PHE A 13 2.78 18.25 2.18
CA PHE A 13 2.74 16.82 2.42
C PHE A 13 1.60 16.15 1.66
N PHE A 14 0.37 16.64 1.83
CA PHE A 14 -0.80 15.98 1.25
C PHE A 14 -0.85 16.06 -0.27
N ILE A 15 -0.37 17.14 -0.91
CA ILE A 15 -0.30 17.20 -2.37
C ILE A 15 0.60 16.09 -2.93
N PHE A 16 1.82 15.91 -2.41
CA PHE A 16 2.71 14.84 -2.88
C PHE A 16 2.29 13.45 -2.40
N PHE A 17 1.60 13.38 -1.26
CA PHE A 17 1.07 12.13 -0.73
C PHE A 17 -0.08 11.60 -1.61
N THR A 18 -1.04 12.43 -2.01
CA THR A 18 -2.17 11.98 -2.85
C THR A 18 -1.83 11.97 -4.33
N CYS A 19 -0.97 12.89 -4.78
CA CYS A 19 -0.59 13.08 -6.18
C CYS A 19 0.87 12.67 -6.39
N ILE A 20 1.17 11.39 -6.18
CA ILE A 20 2.52 10.82 -6.25
C ILE A 20 3.20 11.09 -7.61
N ILE A 21 2.43 11.30 -8.67
CA ILE A 21 2.94 11.58 -10.02
C ILE A 21 3.82 12.83 -10.09
N PHE A 22 3.68 13.76 -9.13
CA PHE A 22 4.52 14.96 -9.02
C PHE A 22 5.80 14.75 -8.21
N SER A 23 6.09 13.51 -7.79
CA SER A 23 7.39 13.14 -7.20
C SER A 23 8.41 12.82 -8.29
N PRO A 24 9.63 13.40 -8.25
CA PRO A 24 10.62 13.20 -9.31
C PRO A 24 11.15 11.77 -9.36
N TYR A 25 11.50 11.33 -10.57
CA TYR A 25 12.05 10.02 -10.89
C TYR A 25 13.48 10.17 -11.38
N VAL A 26 14.43 9.59 -10.65
CA VAL A 26 15.86 9.73 -10.89
C VAL A 26 16.51 8.34 -10.86
N LYS A 27 17.28 8.01 -11.89
CA LYS A 27 18.03 6.73 -12.01
C LYS A 27 17.17 5.49 -11.71
N GLY A 28 15.96 5.44 -12.24
CA GLY A 28 15.07 4.30 -12.07
C GLY A 28 14.28 4.26 -10.75
N LYS A 29 14.39 5.29 -9.88
CA LYS A 29 13.73 5.34 -8.57
C LYS A 29 12.93 6.62 -8.39
N THR A 30 11.78 6.51 -7.72
CA THR A 30 11.01 7.70 -7.31
C THR A 30 11.57 8.27 -6.02
N ILE A 31 11.79 9.58 -6.01
CA ILE A 31 12.04 10.36 -4.79
C ILE A 31 10.70 10.83 -4.24
N TYR A 32 10.15 10.09 -3.28
CA TYR A 32 8.85 10.39 -2.68
C TYR A 32 8.93 11.61 -1.76
N LEU A 33 8.58 12.78 -2.30
CA LEU A 33 8.69 14.06 -1.59
C LEU A 33 7.88 14.09 -0.28
N TYR A 34 6.74 13.40 -0.24
CA TYR A 34 5.91 13.33 0.97
C TYR A 34 6.62 12.67 2.16
N GLY A 35 7.60 11.79 1.96
CA GLY A 35 8.37 11.24 3.08
C GLY A 35 9.61 12.05 3.43
N ILE A 36 10.01 13.00 2.58
CA ILE A 36 11.09 13.96 2.86
C ILE A 36 10.55 15.14 3.68
N ILE A 37 9.35 15.64 3.35
CA ILE A 37 8.72 16.80 4.00
C ILE A 37 8.69 16.73 5.54
N PRO A 38 8.40 15.58 6.20
CA PRO A 38 8.42 15.48 7.65
C PRO A 38 9.75 15.91 8.28
N PHE A 39 10.88 15.66 7.63
CA PHE A 39 12.21 16.05 8.13
C PHE A 39 12.44 17.57 8.11
N PHE A 40 11.64 18.30 7.34
CA PHE A 40 11.69 19.76 7.28
C PHE A 40 10.64 20.44 8.14
N ASP A 41 9.68 19.71 8.75
CA ASP A 41 8.70 20.29 9.68
C ASP A 41 9.27 20.33 11.12
N PHE A 42 9.78 21.51 11.50
CA PHE A 42 10.35 21.74 12.84
C PHE A 42 9.37 21.42 13.98
N PHE A 43 8.07 21.67 13.80
CA PHE A 43 7.09 21.40 14.84
C PHE A 43 6.76 19.92 14.97
N TYR A 44 6.83 19.18 13.86
CA TYR A 44 6.76 17.73 13.89
C TYR A 44 7.97 17.14 14.61
N LEU A 45 9.20 17.56 14.28
CA LEU A 45 10.41 17.07 14.95
C LEU A 45 10.38 17.36 16.45
N ARG A 46 9.95 18.56 16.85
CA ARG A 46 9.75 18.90 18.26
C ARG A 46 8.65 18.07 18.93
N TRP A 47 7.58 17.76 18.20
CA TRP A 47 6.51 16.89 18.70
C TRP A 47 7.00 15.45 18.88
N LEU A 48 7.78 14.95 17.93
CA LEU A 48 8.37 13.60 17.94
C LEU A 48 9.34 13.46 19.12
N GLY A 49 10.21 14.44 19.36
CA GLY A 49 11.14 14.43 20.50
C GLY A 49 10.47 14.52 21.88
N ARG A 50 9.17 14.85 21.94
CA ARG A 50 8.38 14.85 23.19
C ARG A 50 7.58 13.57 23.40
N GLU A 51 7.43 12.75 22.36
CA GLU A 51 6.72 11.49 22.48
C GLU A 51 7.61 10.51 23.24
N LYS A 52 7.10 10.03 24.38
CA LYS A 52 7.72 8.90 25.07
C LYS A 52 7.46 7.66 24.23
N ILE A 53 8.51 6.93 23.88
CA ILE A 53 8.41 5.68 23.13
C ILE A 53 8.58 4.53 24.12
N ASN A 54 7.70 3.54 24.02
CA ASN A 54 7.76 2.33 24.82
C ASN A 54 9.11 1.61 24.60
N THR A 55 9.96 1.56 25.63
CA THR A 55 11.31 1.01 25.54
C THR A 55 11.32 -0.46 25.11
N ARG A 56 10.35 -1.26 25.57
CA ARG A 56 10.22 -2.66 25.16
C ARG A 56 9.95 -2.76 23.66
N LEU A 57 9.10 -1.89 23.13
CA LEU A 57 8.79 -1.86 21.72
C LEU A 57 10.00 -1.41 20.89
N LEU A 58 10.73 -0.41 21.35
CA LEU A 58 11.97 0.06 20.71
C LEU A 58 13.02 -1.06 20.64
N ILE A 59 13.20 -1.83 21.71
CA ILE A 59 14.09 -3.00 21.72
C ILE A 59 13.65 -4.04 20.70
N ALA A 60 12.34 -4.31 20.56
CA ALA A 60 11.86 -5.26 19.56
C ALA A 60 12.09 -4.78 18.13
N TRP A 61 11.90 -3.48 17.85
CA TRP A 61 12.24 -2.88 16.57
C TRP A 61 13.74 -2.96 16.28
N PHE A 62 14.57 -2.68 17.29
CA PHE A 62 16.02 -2.76 17.16
C PHE A 62 16.47 -4.18 16.80
N TRP A 63 15.96 -5.20 17.48
CA TRP A 63 16.22 -6.61 17.14
C TRP A 63 15.72 -6.97 15.73
N PHE A 64 14.53 -6.51 15.35
CA PHE A 64 14.01 -6.75 14.01
C PHE A 64 14.91 -6.13 12.92
N ILE A 65 15.42 -4.92 13.16
CA ILE A 65 16.36 -4.25 12.25
C ILE A 65 17.69 -5.01 12.18
N ILE A 66 18.24 -5.49 13.30
CA ILE A 66 19.46 -6.32 13.30
C ILE A 66 19.26 -7.54 12.40
N ILE A 67 18.14 -8.24 12.52
CA ILE A 67 17.83 -9.41 11.69
C ILE A 67 17.80 -9.01 10.20
N LEU A 68 17.16 -7.90 9.84
CA LEU A 68 17.15 -7.40 8.46
C LEU A 68 18.57 -7.08 7.93
N VAL A 69 19.44 -6.52 8.77
CA VAL A 69 20.83 -6.20 8.41
C VAL A 69 21.63 -7.49 8.18
N LEU A 70 21.48 -8.50 9.04
CA LEU A 70 22.13 -9.81 8.87
C LEU A 70 21.72 -10.49 7.55
N TYR A 71 20.51 -10.23 7.08
CA TYR A 71 19.97 -10.71 5.80
C TYR A 71 20.36 -9.85 4.57
N GLY A 72 21.07 -8.74 4.79
CA GLY A 72 21.48 -7.81 3.73
C GLY A 72 20.32 -7.04 3.07
N ASP A 73 19.15 -6.98 3.70
CA ASP A 73 17.92 -6.42 3.12
C ASP A 73 17.80 -4.90 3.31
N PHE A 74 18.81 -4.15 2.84
CA PHE A 74 18.88 -2.69 3.01
C PHE A 74 17.70 -1.95 2.38
N GLU A 75 17.21 -2.37 1.21
CA GLU A 75 16.05 -1.74 0.58
C GLU A 75 14.79 -1.88 1.45
N PHE A 76 14.60 -3.05 2.07
CA PHE A 76 13.50 -3.31 2.98
C PHE A 76 13.56 -2.41 4.21
N ILE A 77 14.76 -2.26 4.79
CA ILE A 77 15.01 -1.37 5.94
C ILE A 77 14.62 0.07 5.59
N VAL A 78 15.11 0.60 4.45
CA VAL A 78 14.80 1.97 4.00
C VAL A 78 13.30 2.17 3.81
N ARG A 79 12.62 1.20 3.16
CA ARG A 79 11.16 1.25 2.95
C ARG A 79 10.40 1.25 4.28
N ILE A 80 10.81 0.44 5.25
CA ILE A 80 10.19 0.43 6.59
C ILE A 80 10.36 1.77 7.29
N PHE A 81 11.57 2.31 7.34
CA PHE A 81 11.82 3.61 7.96
C PHE A 81 10.97 4.71 7.31
N PHE A 82 10.85 4.66 6.00
CA PHE A 82 10.03 5.59 5.25
C PHE A 82 8.53 5.45 5.60
N ILE A 83 8.00 4.22 5.66
CA ILE A 83 6.61 3.94 6.04
C ILE A 83 6.35 4.42 7.47
N ILE A 84 7.21 4.08 8.43
CA ILE A 84 7.08 4.48 9.83
C ILE A 84 7.15 6.00 9.97
N GLY A 85 8.13 6.66 9.33
CA GLY A 85 8.26 8.11 9.37
C GLY A 85 7.03 8.84 8.83
N THR A 86 6.51 8.37 7.69
CA THR A 86 5.28 8.91 7.10
C THR A 86 4.05 8.64 7.99
N LEU A 87 3.95 7.44 8.56
CA LEU A 87 2.87 7.04 9.47
C LEU A 87 2.83 7.94 10.72
N TYR A 88 3.99 8.20 11.33
CA TYR A 88 4.10 9.11 12.48
C TYR A 88 3.76 10.55 12.12
N TYR A 89 4.12 11.00 10.92
CA TYR A 89 3.72 12.32 10.44
C TYR A 89 2.19 12.43 10.28
N LEU A 90 1.52 11.39 9.77
CA LEU A 90 0.05 11.33 9.74
C LEU A 90 -0.55 11.37 11.16
N PHE A 91 0.03 10.66 12.13
CA PHE A 91 -0.40 10.74 13.53
C PHE A 91 -0.26 12.16 14.10
N TYR A 92 0.83 12.84 13.77
CA TYR A 92 1.04 14.23 14.15
C TYR A 92 -0.04 15.14 13.54
N LEU A 93 -0.21 15.12 12.21
CA LEU A 93 -1.21 15.94 11.50
C LEU A 93 -2.63 15.71 12.03
N LYS A 94 -2.97 14.46 12.38
CA LYS A 94 -4.24 14.12 13.02
C LYS A 94 -4.35 14.71 14.42
N SER A 95 -3.31 14.62 15.24
CA SER A 95 -3.30 15.18 16.60
C SER A 95 -3.45 16.70 16.66
N ILE A 96 -3.00 17.42 15.62
CA ILE A 96 -3.14 18.89 15.51
C ILE A 96 -4.33 19.32 14.62
N LYS A 97 -5.25 18.39 14.30
CA LYS A 97 -6.47 18.64 13.51
C LYS A 97 -6.22 19.19 12.08
N LEU A 98 -5.08 18.86 11.47
CA LEU A 98 -4.75 19.22 10.08
C LEU A 98 -4.96 18.07 9.09
N PHE A 99 -5.33 16.87 9.56
CA PHE A 99 -5.62 15.73 8.68
C PHE A 99 -6.77 15.99 7.70
N SER A 100 -7.70 16.91 8.00
CA SER A 100 -8.81 17.26 7.09
C SER A 100 -8.34 17.79 5.72
N ILE A 101 -7.11 18.35 5.64
CA ILE A 101 -6.49 18.80 4.39
C ILE A 101 -6.32 17.65 3.39
N PHE A 102 -6.10 16.42 3.87
CA PHE A 102 -6.04 15.21 3.04
C PHE A 102 -7.24 15.10 2.09
N TYR A 103 -8.45 15.31 2.62
CA TYR A 103 -9.68 15.15 1.85
C TYR A 103 -9.80 16.19 0.74
N ASN A 104 -9.27 17.41 0.94
CA ASN A 104 -9.26 18.43 -0.11
C ASN A 104 -8.47 17.97 -1.33
N TYR A 105 -7.32 17.33 -1.12
CA TYR A 105 -6.51 16.79 -2.22
C TYR A 105 -7.09 15.50 -2.81
N ILE A 106 -7.80 14.69 -2.01
CA ILE A 106 -8.60 13.59 -2.57
C ILE A 106 -9.69 14.13 -3.49
N PHE A 107 -10.42 15.18 -3.10
CA PHE A 107 -11.45 15.76 -3.96
C PHE A 107 -10.87 16.38 -5.23
N LEU A 108 -9.69 17.00 -5.15
CA LEU A 108 -8.96 17.43 -6.35
C LEU A 108 -8.63 16.25 -7.26
N ASN A 109 -8.13 15.14 -6.69
CA ASN A 109 -7.81 13.93 -7.43
C ASN A 109 -9.05 13.33 -8.12
N ILE A 110 -10.18 13.25 -7.39
CA ILE A 110 -11.47 12.83 -7.93
C ILE A 110 -11.95 13.76 -9.04
N PHE A 111 -11.82 15.07 -8.88
CA PHE A 111 -12.22 16.05 -9.88
C PHE A 111 -11.46 15.85 -11.20
N ILE A 112 -10.13 15.66 -11.14
CA ILE A 112 -9.34 15.30 -12.33
C ILE A 112 -9.79 13.96 -12.91
N GLY A 113 -10.09 12.97 -12.06
CA GLY A 113 -10.66 11.70 -12.49
C GLY A 113 -11.99 11.84 -13.23
N ILE A 114 -12.88 12.74 -12.78
CA ILE A 114 -14.16 13.03 -13.44
C ILE A 114 -13.91 13.65 -14.81
N LEU A 115 -12.99 14.62 -14.92
CA LEU A 115 -12.64 15.21 -16.22
C LEU A 115 -12.08 14.16 -17.18
N GLN A 116 -11.12 13.35 -16.72
CA GLN A 116 -10.60 12.22 -17.48
C GLN A 116 -11.71 11.28 -17.95
N PHE A 117 -12.65 10.93 -17.06
CA PHE A 117 -13.78 10.06 -17.35
C PHE A 117 -14.75 10.67 -18.35
N ILE A 118 -15.06 11.96 -18.28
CA ILE A 118 -15.95 12.63 -19.24
C ILE A 118 -15.26 12.72 -20.61
N PHE A 119 -14.02 13.21 -20.65
CA PHE A 119 -13.30 13.41 -21.91
C PHE A 119 -12.97 12.11 -22.61
N ILE A 120 -12.84 10.96 -21.93
CA ILE A 120 -12.55 9.70 -22.62
C ILE A 120 -13.72 9.22 -23.51
N TYR A 121 -14.92 9.77 -23.30
CA TYR A 121 -16.09 9.54 -24.15
C TYR A 121 -16.33 10.67 -25.17
N ILE A 122 -16.02 11.93 -24.83
CA ILE A 122 -16.23 13.09 -25.73
C ILE A 122 -15.03 13.33 -26.65
N ASN A 123 -13.83 13.43 -26.07
CA ASN A 123 -12.58 13.71 -26.78
C ASN A 123 -11.42 12.98 -26.09
N PRO A 124 -11.10 11.74 -26.51
CA PRO A 124 -10.06 10.93 -25.90
C PRO A 124 -8.69 11.63 -25.81
N LYS A 125 -8.35 12.51 -26.76
CA LYS A 125 -7.07 13.24 -26.74
C LYS A 125 -6.93 14.09 -25.47
N ILE A 126 -8.01 14.77 -25.07
CA ILE A 126 -8.03 15.58 -23.84
C ILE A 126 -7.90 14.68 -22.61
N ALA A 127 -8.58 13.53 -22.59
CA ALA A 127 -8.46 12.58 -21.48
C ALA A 127 -7.03 12.05 -21.31
N TYR A 128 -6.35 11.74 -22.42
CA TYR A 128 -4.93 11.35 -22.39
C TYR A 128 -4.02 12.50 -21.96
N LEU A 129 -4.26 13.76 -22.39
CA LEU A 129 -3.52 14.93 -21.91
C LEU A 129 -3.66 15.15 -20.40
N LEU A 130 -4.87 14.93 -19.87
CA LEU A 130 -5.14 14.94 -18.43
C LEU A 130 -4.68 13.66 -17.73
N GLY A 131 -4.13 12.69 -18.46
CA GLY A 131 -3.61 11.45 -17.91
C GLY A 131 -2.38 11.69 -17.03
N PRO A 132 -2.15 10.85 -16.00
CA PRO A 132 -1.07 11.03 -15.03
C PRO A 132 0.33 11.11 -15.66
N GLU A 133 0.57 10.41 -16.76
CA GLU A 133 1.86 10.43 -17.46
C GLU A 133 2.14 11.80 -18.09
N ASN A 134 1.17 12.34 -18.84
CA ASN A 134 1.30 13.63 -19.52
C ASN A 134 1.34 14.79 -18.52
N LEU A 135 0.53 14.73 -17.47
CA LEU A 135 0.63 15.67 -16.36
C LEU A 135 2.02 15.61 -15.70
N ALA A 136 2.53 14.43 -15.37
CA ALA A 136 3.87 14.30 -14.78
C ALA A 136 4.96 14.88 -15.70
N LYS A 137 4.94 14.55 -17.00
CA LYS A 137 5.88 15.09 -18.01
C LYS A 137 5.80 16.60 -18.15
N THR A 138 4.59 17.17 -18.06
CA THR A 138 4.39 18.62 -18.14
C THR A 138 4.99 19.35 -16.93
N PHE A 139 4.87 18.78 -15.73
CA PHE A 139 5.37 19.39 -14.50
C PHE A 139 6.85 19.10 -14.21
N LEU A 140 7.34 17.91 -14.53
CA LEU A 140 8.68 17.43 -14.15
C LEU A 140 9.64 17.26 -15.35
N GLY A 141 9.15 17.38 -16.59
CA GLY A 141 9.95 17.15 -17.79
C GLY A 141 10.58 15.76 -17.80
N SER A 142 11.90 15.71 -17.97
CA SER A 142 12.69 14.48 -18.00
C SER A 142 12.72 13.73 -16.66
N PHE A 143 12.33 14.37 -15.55
CA PHE A 143 12.24 13.73 -14.23
C PHE A 143 10.88 13.10 -13.96
N ALA A 144 9.97 13.07 -14.95
CA ALA A 144 8.69 12.40 -14.81
C ALA A 144 8.87 10.87 -14.70
N GLY A 145 8.28 10.27 -13.66
CA GLY A 145 8.27 8.82 -13.51
C GLY A 145 7.26 8.14 -14.44
N PRO A 146 7.41 6.82 -14.64
CA PRO A 146 6.41 6.04 -15.37
C PRO A 146 5.08 6.10 -14.63
N ALA A 147 4.03 6.45 -15.36
CA ALA A 147 2.65 6.42 -14.91
C ALA A 147 1.81 5.92 -16.08
N ASN A 148 0.70 5.25 -15.78
CA ASN A 148 -0.15 4.69 -16.81
C ASN A 148 -1.61 5.10 -16.59
N ALA A 149 -2.10 5.95 -17.49
CA ALA A 149 -3.48 6.38 -17.50
C ALA A 149 -4.45 5.21 -17.73
N ASN A 150 -4.03 4.24 -18.56
CA ASN A 150 -4.70 2.98 -18.89
C ASN A 150 -6.21 3.00 -18.62
N PHE A 151 -6.96 3.64 -19.52
CA PHE A 151 -8.43 3.71 -19.53
C PHE A 151 -9.10 2.37 -19.88
N PHE A 152 -8.56 1.27 -19.35
CA PHE A 152 -9.08 -0.07 -19.52
C PHE A 152 -10.54 -0.14 -19.06
N SER A 153 -11.38 -0.82 -19.82
CA SER A 153 -12.78 -1.05 -19.47
C SER A 153 -12.93 -2.12 -18.39
N ILE A 154 -13.88 -1.92 -17.49
CA ILE A 154 -14.51 -3.01 -16.71
C ILE A 154 -15.98 -3.00 -17.05
N GLY A 155 -16.44 -4.06 -17.73
CA GLY A 155 -17.76 -4.06 -18.36
C GLY A 155 -17.85 -2.95 -19.41
N LEU A 156 -18.82 -2.04 -19.25
CA LEU A 156 -19.11 -0.94 -20.18
C LEU A 156 -18.39 0.38 -19.81
N LEU A 157 -17.79 0.49 -18.63
CA LEU A 157 -17.21 1.74 -18.13
C LEU A 157 -15.68 1.77 -18.29
N LYS A 158 -15.17 2.83 -18.93
CA LYS A 158 -13.75 3.17 -18.92
C LYS A 158 -13.38 3.73 -17.55
N ARG A 159 -12.18 3.44 -17.09
CA ARG A 159 -11.74 3.80 -15.74
C ARG A 159 -10.82 5.01 -15.75
N ALA A 160 -10.95 5.88 -14.76
CA ALA A 160 -10.06 7.02 -14.56
C ALA A 160 -9.06 6.73 -13.43
N SER A 161 -7.87 7.31 -13.53
CA SER A 161 -6.79 7.20 -12.53
C SER A 161 -6.61 8.47 -11.70
N GLY A 162 -7.24 9.58 -12.11
CA GLY A 162 -7.05 10.89 -11.52
C GLY A 162 -5.57 11.28 -11.56
N LEU A 163 -5.04 11.69 -10.42
CA LEU A 163 -3.62 12.03 -10.20
C LEU A 163 -2.81 10.88 -9.59
N SER A 164 -3.35 9.65 -9.61
CA SER A 164 -2.61 8.44 -9.20
C SER A 164 -1.83 7.88 -10.37
N ARG A 165 -0.74 7.13 -10.10
CA ARG A 165 0.09 6.52 -11.16
C ARG A 165 -0.69 5.58 -12.07
N GLU A 166 -1.64 4.86 -11.50
CA GLU A 166 -2.41 3.83 -12.19
C GLU A 166 -3.82 3.76 -11.61
N VAL A 167 -4.77 3.29 -12.42
CA VAL A 167 -6.17 3.10 -12.03
C VAL A 167 -6.31 2.21 -10.78
N GLY A 168 -5.53 1.13 -10.70
CA GLY A 168 -5.56 0.23 -9.54
C GLY A 168 -5.14 0.92 -8.25
N PHE A 169 -4.21 1.87 -8.32
CA PHE A 169 -3.75 2.63 -7.14
C PHE A 169 -4.78 3.65 -6.72
N PHE A 170 -5.45 4.29 -7.69
CA PHE A 170 -6.55 5.20 -7.39
C PHE A 170 -7.71 4.47 -6.74
N ALA A 171 -8.08 3.29 -7.23
CA ALA A 171 -9.11 2.46 -6.64
C ALA A 171 -8.79 2.06 -5.18
N SER A 172 -7.56 1.60 -4.93
CA SER A 172 -7.11 1.27 -3.57
C SER A 172 -7.13 2.49 -2.65
N LEU A 173 -6.70 3.66 -3.17
CA LEU A 173 -6.76 4.93 -2.44
C LEU A 173 -8.20 5.33 -2.11
N MET A 174 -9.14 5.18 -3.06
CA MET A 174 -10.55 5.46 -2.84
C MET A 174 -11.16 4.55 -1.78
N VAL A 175 -10.88 3.24 -1.81
CA VAL A 175 -11.37 2.28 -0.80
C VAL A 175 -10.93 2.69 0.60
N ILE A 176 -9.62 2.89 0.83
CA ILE A 176 -9.14 3.26 2.17
C ILE A 176 -9.60 4.66 2.58
N THR A 177 -9.75 5.59 1.64
CA THR A 177 -10.26 6.94 1.93
C THR A 177 -11.72 6.91 2.37
N ILE A 178 -12.56 6.08 1.73
CA ILE A 178 -13.95 5.91 2.13
C ILE A 178 -14.03 5.30 3.54
N ILE A 179 -13.23 4.26 3.80
CA ILE A 179 -13.14 3.65 5.14
C ILE A 179 -12.76 4.71 6.18
N LEU A 180 -11.72 5.51 5.90
CA LEU A 180 -11.28 6.60 6.78
C LEU A 180 -12.38 7.65 6.96
N TYR A 181 -13.04 8.10 5.89
CA TYR A 181 -14.11 9.10 5.95
C TYR A 181 -15.31 8.64 6.79
N ILE A 182 -15.68 7.35 6.70
CA ILE A 182 -16.77 6.78 7.48
C ILE A 182 -16.41 6.74 8.97
N GLU A 183 -15.17 6.37 9.29
CA GLU A 183 -14.70 6.17 10.67
C GLU A 183 -14.18 7.45 11.33
N ASP A 184 -13.84 8.49 10.56
CA ASP A 184 -13.32 9.74 11.08
C ASP A 184 -14.43 10.57 11.75
N LYS A 185 -14.33 10.71 13.07
CA LYS A 185 -15.26 11.49 13.89
C LYS A 185 -14.92 12.99 13.94
N ASP A 186 -13.71 13.38 13.56
CA ASP A 186 -13.27 14.78 13.66
C ASP A 186 -13.71 15.62 12.45
N ILE A 187 -14.29 14.98 11.43
CA ILE A 187 -14.66 15.62 10.17
C ILE A 187 -16.17 15.75 10.08
N LYS A 188 -16.62 16.97 9.77
CA LYS A 188 -18.01 17.22 9.43
C LYS A 188 -18.34 16.50 8.14
N LYS A 189 -19.16 15.46 8.26
CA LYS A 189 -19.69 14.70 7.12
C LYS A 189 -20.69 15.57 6.38
N ASP A 190 -20.47 15.70 5.08
CA ASP A 190 -21.29 16.49 4.17
C ASP A 190 -21.80 15.59 3.04
N LYS A 191 -23.03 15.83 2.58
CA LYS A 191 -23.66 15.09 1.48
C LYS A 191 -22.85 15.23 0.21
N TRP A 192 -22.37 16.43 -0.12
CA TRP A 192 -21.57 16.67 -1.32
C TRP A 192 -20.25 15.90 -1.31
N LYS A 193 -19.55 15.91 -0.18
CA LYS A 193 -18.32 15.12 0.01
C LYS A 193 -18.58 13.62 -0.17
N SER A 194 -19.67 13.12 0.39
CA SER A 194 -20.06 11.70 0.23
C SER A 194 -20.37 11.38 -1.24
N ILE A 195 -21.09 12.25 -1.95
CA ILE A 195 -21.38 12.09 -3.38
C ILE A 195 -20.08 12.05 -4.20
N LEU A 196 -19.15 12.97 -3.95
CA LEU A 196 -17.85 12.98 -4.63
C LEU A 196 -17.06 11.70 -4.38
N LEU A 197 -17.07 11.17 -3.15
CA LEU A 197 -16.40 9.89 -2.84
C LEU A 197 -17.05 8.72 -3.59
N ILE A 198 -18.39 8.69 -3.71
CA ILE A 198 -19.12 7.67 -4.47
C ILE A 198 -18.77 7.77 -5.96
N ILE A 199 -18.79 8.98 -6.53
CA ILE A 199 -18.40 9.20 -7.93
C ILE A 199 -16.95 8.74 -8.15
N GLY A 200 -16.03 9.16 -7.27
CA GLY A 200 -14.63 8.74 -7.29
C GLY A 200 -14.47 7.21 -7.24
N PHE A 201 -15.28 6.52 -6.43
CA PHE A 201 -15.28 5.06 -6.35
C PHE A 201 -15.78 4.39 -7.63
N ILE A 202 -16.83 4.93 -8.26
CA ILE A 202 -17.41 4.39 -9.50
C ILE A 202 -16.44 4.57 -10.66
N ILE A 203 -15.88 5.77 -10.86
CA ILE A 203 -14.98 6.04 -12.00
C ILE A 203 -13.63 5.32 -11.86
N SER A 204 -13.22 4.97 -10.63
CA SER A 204 -11.98 4.24 -10.35
C SER A 204 -12.18 2.73 -10.21
N MET A 205 -13.39 2.22 -10.45
CA MET A 205 -13.75 0.84 -10.11
C MET A 205 -12.71 -0.16 -10.65
N SER A 206 -12.22 -1.05 -9.80
CA SER A 206 -11.21 -2.05 -10.17
C SER A 206 -11.39 -3.35 -9.39
N LYS A 207 -10.47 -4.30 -9.60
CA LYS A 207 -10.38 -5.54 -8.81
C LYS A 207 -10.26 -5.29 -7.29
N MET A 208 -9.89 -4.08 -6.87
CA MET A 208 -9.81 -3.67 -5.45
C MET A 208 -11.13 -3.14 -4.89
N SER A 209 -12.04 -2.66 -5.72
CA SER A 209 -13.31 -2.06 -5.26
C SER A 209 -14.16 -3.01 -4.40
N PRO A 210 -14.22 -4.34 -4.67
CA PRO A 210 -14.91 -5.28 -3.80
C PRO A 210 -14.40 -5.30 -2.35
N LEU A 211 -13.16 -4.87 -2.09
CA LEU A 211 -12.60 -4.85 -0.74
C LEU A 211 -13.34 -3.92 0.21
N LEU A 212 -14.08 -2.93 -0.30
CA LEU A 212 -14.95 -2.09 0.55
C LEU A 212 -16.08 -2.93 1.19
N PHE A 213 -16.67 -3.88 0.46
CA PHE A 213 -17.67 -4.79 1.00
C PHE A 213 -17.05 -5.80 1.96
N VAL A 214 -15.86 -6.31 1.62
CA VAL A 214 -15.09 -7.19 2.51
C VAL A 214 -14.74 -6.49 3.82
N TYR A 215 -14.40 -5.21 3.78
CA TYR A 215 -14.20 -4.40 4.99
C TYR A 215 -15.44 -4.42 5.90
N PHE A 216 -16.62 -4.14 5.37
CA PHE A 216 -17.86 -4.17 6.17
C PHE A 216 -18.14 -5.56 6.76
N ALA A 217 -17.87 -6.62 5.99
CA ALA A 217 -17.99 -8.00 6.48
C ALA A 217 -17.02 -8.28 7.64
N ILE A 218 -15.73 -7.93 7.49
CA ILE A 218 -14.72 -8.09 8.54
C ILE A 218 -15.10 -7.29 9.79
N LYS A 219 -15.55 -6.05 9.63
CA LYS A 219 -16.00 -5.20 10.74
C LYS A 219 -17.18 -5.85 11.48
N LYS A 220 -18.18 -6.39 10.76
CA LYS A 220 -19.30 -7.10 11.37
C LYS A 220 -18.85 -8.34 12.15
N MET A 221 -17.84 -9.04 11.66
CA MET A 221 -17.29 -10.27 12.26
C MET A 221 -16.15 -10.03 13.26
N GLU A 222 -15.77 -8.78 13.52
CA GLU A 222 -14.58 -8.40 14.29
C GLU A 222 -14.51 -9.09 15.66
N LYS A 223 -15.64 -9.17 16.37
CA LYS A 223 -15.72 -9.81 17.70
C LYS A 223 -15.38 -11.31 17.65
N TYR A 224 -15.73 -11.99 16.56
CA TYR A 224 -15.46 -13.42 16.39
C TYR A 224 -14.04 -13.65 15.89
N LEU A 225 -13.61 -12.89 14.87
CA LEU A 225 -12.26 -12.98 14.30
C LEU A 225 -11.18 -12.74 15.37
N ASN A 226 -11.41 -11.76 16.25
CA ASN A 226 -10.44 -11.39 17.27
C ASN A 226 -10.35 -12.35 18.46
N LYS A 227 -11.17 -13.42 18.51
CA LYS A 227 -10.97 -14.53 19.45
C LYS A 227 -9.82 -15.44 19.02
N ILE A 228 -9.54 -15.50 17.72
CA ILE A 228 -8.46 -16.32 17.16
C ILE A 228 -7.13 -15.58 17.36
N PRO A 229 -6.10 -16.20 17.95
CA PRO A 229 -4.79 -15.59 18.07
C PRO A 229 -4.18 -15.23 16.71
N LEU A 230 -3.52 -14.06 16.63
CA LEU A 230 -2.91 -13.54 15.40
C LEU A 230 -1.99 -14.54 14.68
N ILE A 231 -1.18 -15.29 15.44
CA ILE A 231 -0.24 -16.27 14.87
C ILE A 231 -1.02 -17.40 14.20
N ILE A 232 -2.06 -17.92 14.87
CA ILE A 232 -2.90 -19.00 14.34
C ILE A 232 -3.63 -18.53 13.08
N SER A 233 -4.24 -17.34 13.11
CA SER A 233 -4.92 -16.80 11.93
C SER A 233 -3.97 -16.60 10.76
N THR A 234 -2.74 -16.14 11.03
CA THR A 234 -1.73 -15.94 9.99
C THR A 234 -1.33 -17.25 9.33
N LEU A 235 -1.10 -18.29 10.12
CA LEU A 235 -0.79 -19.63 9.60
C LEU A 235 -1.96 -20.20 8.78
N MET A 236 -3.20 -20.06 9.27
CA MET A 236 -4.39 -20.49 8.53
C MET A 236 -4.51 -19.80 7.16
N ILE A 237 -4.26 -18.49 7.10
CA ILE A 237 -4.29 -17.73 5.84
C ILE A 237 -3.21 -18.24 4.88
N ILE A 238 -1.98 -18.46 5.36
CA ILE A 238 -0.89 -18.98 4.52
C ILE A 238 -1.22 -20.37 3.99
N ILE A 239 -1.67 -21.28 4.87
CA ILE A 239 -2.03 -22.65 4.48
C ILE A 239 -3.15 -22.62 3.44
N PHE A 240 -4.18 -21.82 3.66
CA PHE A 240 -5.27 -21.64 2.69
C PHE A 240 -4.75 -21.14 1.33
N LEU A 241 -3.90 -20.11 1.31
CA LEU A 241 -3.35 -19.55 0.08
C LEU A 241 -2.42 -20.53 -0.65
N ILE A 242 -1.66 -21.36 0.09
CA ILE A 242 -0.85 -22.43 -0.48
C ILE A 242 -1.73 -23.49 -1.14
N ILE A 243 -2.75 -23.99 -0.44
CA ILE A 243 -3.69 -24.99 -0.98
C ILE A 243 -4.41 -24.44 -2.21
N PHE A 244 -4.90 -23.20 -2.12
CA PHE A 244 -5.59 -22.55 -3.22
C PHE A 244 -4.69 -22.32 -4.42
N SER A 245 -3.45 -21.86 -4.20
CA SER A 245 -2.46 -21.66 -5.27
C SER A 245 -2.06 -22.98 -5.95
N LYS A 246 -1.90 -24.06 -5.18
CA LYS A 246 -1.67 -25.40 -5.72
C LYS A 246 -2.84 -25.86 -6.60
N TYR A 247 -4.08 -25.70 -6.12
CA TYR A 247 -5.28 -26.02 -6.90
C TYR A 247 -5.33 -25.24 -8.23
N LEU A 248 -5.02 -23.93 -8.20
CA LEU A 248 -4.96 -23.11 -9.41
C LEU A 248 -3.87 -23.58 -10.39
N PHE A 249 -2.69 -23.95 -9.89
CA PHE A 249 -1.62 -24.51 -10.71
C PHE A 249 -2.06 -25.82 -11.40
N GLU A 250 -2.67 -26.75 -10.66
CA GLU A 250 -3.17 -28.02 -11.21
C GLU A 250 -4.26 -27.83 -12.28
N LYS A 251 -5.02 -26.72 -12.21
CA LYS A 251 -6.00 -26.33 -13.24
C LYS A 251 -5.39 -25.53 -14.40
N GLY A 252 -4.07 -25.38 -14.46
CA GLY A 252 -3.41 -24.63 -15.53
C GLY A 252 -3.72 -23.14 -15.50
N PHE A 253 -4.06 -22.56 -14.35
CA PHE A 253 -4.46 -21.16 -14.25
C PHE A 253 -3.28 -20.18 -14.35
N PHE A 254 -2.06 -20.60 -13.99
CA PHE A 254 -0.86 -19.77 -14.04
C PHE A 254 -0.29 -19.74 -15.47
N ILE A 255 -0.96 -18.97 -16.33
CA ILE A 255 -0.62 -18.71 -17.74
C ILE A 255 -0.28 -17.23 -17.97
N PRO A 256 0.41 -16.87 -19.06
CA PRO A 256 0.82 -15.49 -19.38
C PRO A 256 -0.30 -14.45 -19.23
N ARG A 257 -1.50 -14.81 -19.71
CA ARG A 257 -2.67 -13.92 -19.70
C ARG A 257 -3.11 -13.51 -18.28
N HIS A 258 -2.68 -14.23 -17.25
CA HIS A 258 -3.08 -14.03 -15.86
C HIS A 258 -1.96 -13.42 -15.00
N GLU A 259 -1.04 -12.64 -15.59
CA GLU A 259 0.11 -12.01 -14.93
C GLU A 259 -0.23 -11.43 -13.54
N THR A 260 -1.29 -10.63 -13.42
CA THR A 260 -1.73 -10.02 -12.15
C THR A 260 -1.99 -11.06 -11.04
N TRP A 261 -2.60 -12.19 -11.38
CA TRP A 261 -2.91 -13.24 -10.42
C TRP A 261 -1.69 -14.10 -10.13
N ASN A 262 -0.88 -14.40 -11.14
CA ASN A 262 0.36 -15.14 -10.97
C ASN A 262 1.33 -14.38 -10.04
N HIS A 263 1.40 -13.06 -10.19
CA HIS A 263 2.22 -12.17 -9.35
C HIS A 263 1.81 -12.14 -7.87
N ARG A 264 0.54 -12.45 -7.56
CA ARG A 264 -0.03 -12.39 -6.20
C ARG A 264 -0.19 -13.75 -5.55
N LEU A 265 -0.51 -14.77 -6.35
CA LEU A 265 -0.84 -16.12 -5.88
C LEU A 265 0.24 -17.14 -6.22
N GLY A 266 1.00 -16.95 -7.30
CA GLY A 266 2.01 -17.90 -7.76
C GLY A 266 3.12 -18.14 -6.73
N GLY A 267 3.48 -17.11 -5.96
CA GLY A 267 4.46 -17.23 -4.88
C GLY A 267 4.07 -18.29 -3.83
N TYR A 268 2.78 -18.44 -3.50
CA TYR A 268 2.36 -19.45 -2.53
C TYR A 268 2.55 -20.89 -3.01
N PHE A 269 2.45 -21.14 -4.32
CA PHE A 269 2.80 -22.45 -4.88
C PHE A 269 4.31 -22.70 -4.82
N ILE A 270 5.11 -21.66 -5.05
CA ILE A 270 6.58 -21.75 -5.02
C ILE A 270 7.10 -22.07 -3.62
N ILE A 271 6.43 -21.61 -2.55
CA ILE A 271 6.78 -21.98 -1.16
C ILE A 271 6.83 -23.51 -0.99
N LEU A 272 5.98 -24.28 -1.69
CA LEU A 272 6.00 -25.75 -1.64
C LEU A 272 7.19 -26.39 -2.36
N LYS A 273 7.87 -25.63 -3.23
CA LYS A 273 8.99 -26.10 -4.05
C LYS A 273 10.34 -25.67 -3.50
N TYR A 274 10.36 -24.64 -2.68
CA TYR A 274 11.57 -24.19 -2.00
C TYR A 274 12.11 -25.28 -1.07
N ASN A 275 13.43 -25.45 -1.09
CA ASN A 275 14.11 -26.22 -0.07
C ASN A 275 14.22 -25.38 1.21
N LEU A 276 14.53 -26.03 2.34
CA LEU A 276 14.64 -25.34 3.63
C LEU A 276 15.71 -24.24 3.61
N TYR A 277 16.81 -24.48 2.86
CA TYR A 277 17.87 -23.50 2.69
C TYR A 277 17.36 -22.20 2.07
N HIS A 278 16.63 -22.25 0.95
CA HIS A 278 16.07 -21.07 0.28
C HIS A 278 14.90 -20.42 1.05
N LEU A 279 14.27 -21.11 2.00
CA LEU A 279 13.32 -20.48 2.92
C LEU A 279 14.02 -19.66 4.02
N ILE A 280 15.20 -20.10 4.46
CA ILE A 280 16.01 -19.41 5.47
C ILE A 280 16.87 -18.33 4.83
N PHE A 281 17.49 -18.61 3.68
CA PHE A 281 18.33 -17.72 2.90
C PHE A 281 17.64 -17.42 1.55
N PRO A 282 16.80 -16.38 1.50
CA PRO A 282 15.86 -16.16 0.41
C PRO A 282 16.53 -15.72 -0.89
N ILE A 283 15.92 -16.13 -1.99
CA ILE A 283 16.26 -15.71 -3.34
C ILE A 283 15.62 -14.34 -3.62
N LYS A 284 16.40 -13.36 -4.10
CA LYS A 284 15.97 -11.95 -4.11
C LYS A 284 15.04 -11.60 -5.26
N THR A 285 15.10 -12.32 -6.37
CA THR A 285 14.34 -11.99 -7.59
C THR A 285 13.64 -13.19 -8.21
N ILE A 286 12.54 -12.96 -8.94
CA ILE A 286 11.82 -14.03 -9.66
C ILE A 286 12.71 -14.70 -10.72
N SER A 287 13.58 -13.95 -11.38
CA SER A 287 14.55 -14.49 -12.34
C SER A 287 15.53 -15.47 -11.69
N GLU A 288 16.06 -15.14 -10.50
CA GLU A 288 16.90 -16.07 -9.75
C GLU A 288 16.14 -17.32 -9.30
N ILE A 289 14.84 -17.21 -8.97
CA ILE A 289 14.00 -18.38 -8.63
C ILE A 289 13.93 -19.32 -9.82
N LEU A 290 13.66 -18.78 -11.02
CA LEU A 290 13.62 -19.58 -12.24
C LEU A 290 14.95 -20.28 -12.51
N ASN A 291 16.08 -19.63 -12.25
CA ASN A 291 17.42 -20.24 -12.43
C ASN A 291 17.66 -21.40 -11.46
N ASN A 292 17.21 -21.28 -10.21
CA ASN A 292 17.34 -22.34 -9.19
C ASN A 292 16.29 -23.45 -9.33
N TYR A 293 15.14 -23.14 -9.94
CA TYR A 293 13.99 -24.03 -10.11
C TYR A 293 13.47 -24.00 -11.57
N PRO A 294 14.25 -24.52 -12.54
CA PRO A 294 13.96 -24.36 -13.97
C PRO A 294 12.67 -25.04 -14.44
N ASN A 295 12.18 -26.02 -13.67
CA ASN A 295 10.93 -26.74 -13.95
C ASN A 295 9.67 -25.86 -13.77
N LEU A 296 9.80 -24.66 -13.20
CA LEU A 296 8.70 -23.71 -12.99
C LEU A 296 8.55 -22.77 -14.20
N LEU A 297 8.21 -23.33 -15.36
CA LEU A 297 8.19 -22.62 -16.64
C LEU A 297 7.27 -21.38 -16.67
N PHE A 298 6.19 -21.36 -15.87
CA PHE A 298 5.30 -20.19 -15.76
C PHE A 298 6.01 -18.93 -15.20
N LEU A 299 7.19 -19.09 -14.57
CA LEU A 299 8.01 -17.98 -14.10
C LEU A 299 8.74 -17.24 -15.21
N LYS A 300 8.95 -17.86 -16.38
CA LYS A 300 9.69 -17.24 -17.49
C LYS A 300 9.11 -15.88 -17.86
N GLU A 301 7.79 -15.76 -17.85
CA GLU A 301 7.10 -14.53 -18.23
C GLU A 301 7.00 -13.53 -17.06
N LEU A 302 6.95 -14.05 -15.83
CA LEU A 302 7.00 -13.25 -14.60
C LEU A 302 8.41 -12.75 -14.28
N SER A 303 9.45 -13.24 -14.96
CA SER A 303 10.84 -12.81 -14.72
C SER A 303 11.07 -11.32 -15.00
N SER A 304 10.18 -10.71 -15.81
CA SER A 304 10.12 -9.25 -16.02
C SER A 304 9.74 -8.50 -14.74
N LEU A 305 8.99 -9.14 -13.83
CA LEU A 305 8.66 -8.64 -12.52
C LEU A 305 9.79 -8.98 -11.55
N LYS A 306 10.18 -8.03 -10.71
CA LYS A 306 11.31 -8.23 -9.78
C LYS A 306 10.99 -9.23 -8.67
N ILE A 307 9.82 -9.10 -8.05
CA ILE A 307 9.43 -9.82 -6.83
C ILE A 307 7.95 -10.18 -6.88
N PHE A 308 7.55 -11.24 -6.17
CA PHE A 308 6.15 -11.52 -5.85
C PHE A 308 5.56 -10.45 -4.91
N THR A 309 4.25 -10.48 -4.70
CA THR A 309 3.55 -9.58 -3.77
C THR A 309 2.85 -10.34 -2.64
N SER A 310 2.25 -9.59 -1.71
CA SER A 310 1.52 -10.13 -0.54
C SER A 310 2.45 -10.84 0.46
N ILE A 311 1.94 -11.78 1.27
CA ILE A 311 2.72 -12.51 2.27
C ILE A 311 3.84 -13.32 1.60
N SER A 312 3.59 -13.83 0.39
CA SER A 312 4.59 -14.60 -0.36
C SER A 312 5.85 -13.80 -0.69
N GLU A 313 5.74 -12.49 -0.85
CA GLU A 313 6.90 -11.59 -1.03
C GLU A 313 7.87 -11.69 0.14
N ILE A 314 7.35 -11.55 1.37
CA ILE A 314 8.16 -11.58 2.59
C ILE A 314 8.80 -12.95 2.75
N ILE A 315 8.03 -14.03 2.55
CA ILE A 315 8.55 -15.39 2.75
C ILE A 315 9.61 -15.75 1.71
N LEU A 316 9.35 -15.48 0.42
CA LEU A 316 10.22 -15.93 -0.67
C LEU A 316 11.46 -15.04 -0.87
N HIS A 317 11.32 -13.72 -0.71
CA HIS A 317 12.37 -12.76 -1.03
C HIS A 317 13.08 -12.18 0.19
N HIS A 318 12.43 -12.24 1.36
CA HIS A 318 13.00 -11.77 2.63
C HIS A 318 13.14 -12.90 3.66
N GLY A 319 12.63 -14.10 3.39
CA GLY A 319 12.88 -15.28 4.22
C GLY A 319 11.89 -15.43 5.37
N ILE A 320 11.74 -16.68 5.79
CA ILE A 320 10.73 -17.08 6.77
C ILE A 320 11.01 -16.53 8.19
N ILE A 321 12.28 -16.30 8.53
CA ILE A 321 12.67 -15.71 9.81
C ILE A 321 12.22 -14.26 9.91
N ILE A 322 12.42 -13.46 8.85
CA ILE A 322 11.94 -12.07 8.78
C ILE A 322 10.41 -12.04 8.87
N PHE A 323 9.74 -12.98 8.21
CA PHE A 323 8.29 -13.11 8.31
C PHE A 323 7.82 -13.35 9.76
N PHE A 324 8.32 -14.39 10.44
CA PHE A 324 7.88 -14.71 11.81
C PHE A 324 8.24 -13.61 12.82
N THR A 325 9.42 -13.02 12.72
CA THR A 325 9.84 -11.92 13.58
C THR A 325 8.98 -10.68 13.37
N GLY A 326 8.59 -10.40 12.12
CA GLY A 326 7.59 -9.38 11.78
C GLY A 326 6.23 -9.66 12.43
N ILE A 327 5.71 -10.89 12.36
CA ILE A 327 4.44 -11.26 13.02
C ILE A 327 4.52 -11.11 14.54
N LEU A 328 5.64 -11.46 15.17
CA LEU A 328 5.86 -11.26 16.61
C LEU A 328 5.87 -9.77 16.96
N LEU A 329 6.46 -8.92 16.12
CA LEU A 329 6.43 -7.47 16.28
C LEU A 329 5.00 -6.92 16.17
N LEU A 330 4.22 -7.38 15.18
CA LEU A 330 2.80 -7.02 15.05
C LEU A 330 1.99 -7.46 16.28
N LYS A 331 2.25 -8.67 16.80
CA LYS A 331 1.64 -9.15 18.05
C LYS A 331 1.99 -8.24 19.23
N LYS A 332 3.25 -7.78 19.33
CA LYS A 332 3.69 -6.85 20.38
C LYS A 332 3.00 -5.49 20.28
N LEU A 333 2.67 -5.05 19.07
CA LEU A 333 1.83 -3.89 18.79
C LEU A 333 0.32 -4.13 19.04
N LYS A 334 -0.03 -5.27 19.63
CA LYS A 334 -1.40 -5.71 19.92
C LYS A 334 -2.30 -5.69 18.68
N LEU A 335 -1.73 -6.02 17.53
CA LEU A 335 -2.49 -6.21 16.30
C LEU A 335 -3.42 -7.42 16.47
N LYS A 336 -4.71 -7.25 16.21
CA LYS A 336 -5.67 -8.35 16.27
C LYS A 336 -5.84 -9.00 14.89
N THR A 337 -6.52 -10.14 14.85
CA THR A 337 -6.77 -10.88 13.62
C THR A 337 -7.54 -10.06 12.58
N SER A 338 -8.56 -9.30 13.00
CA SER A 338 -9.30 -8.41 12.08
C SER A 338 -8.41 -7.34 11.47
N ASP A 339 -7.52 -6.75 12.26
CA ASP A 339 -6.57 -5.73 11.81
C ASP A 339 -5.58 -6.31 10.79
N PHE A 340 -5.05 -7.50 11.07
CA PHE A 340 -4.13 -8.20 10.18
C PHE A 340 -4.78 -8.60 8.86
N LEU A 341 -6.02 -9.09 8.90
CA LEU A 341 -6.80 -9.39 7.69
C LEU A 341 -7.02 -8.15 6.84
N LEU A 342 -7.44 -7.03 7.45
CA LEU A 342 -7.62 -5.77 6.74
C LEU A 342 -6.31 -5.28 6.12
N LEU A 343 -5.21 -5.32 6.88
CA LEU A 343 -3.90 -4.95 6.38
C LEU A 343 -3.52 -5.80 5.17
N THR A 344 -3.61 -7.12 5.28
CA THR A 344 -3.27 -8.09 4.23
C THR A 344 -4.09 -7.89 2.96
N LEU A 345 -5.41 -7.69 3.10
CA LEU A 345 -6.31 -7.56 1.96
C LEU A 345 -6.17 -6.22 1.25
N LEU A 346 -6.01 -5.13 2.01
CA LEU A 346 -5.89 -3.78 1.45
C LEU A 346 -4.51 -3.52 0.84
N THR A 347 -3.47 -4.25 1.22
CA THR A 347 -2.14 -4.19 0.59
C THR A 347 -1.88 -5.32 -0.41
N PHE A 348 -2.83 -6.25 -0.61
CA PHE A 348 -2.66 -7.44 -1.47
C PHE A 348 -2.20 -7.13 -2.90
N ASN A 349 -2.53 -5.95 -3.42
CA ASN A 349 -2.15 -5.51 -4.76
C ASN A 349 -0.65 -5.27 -4.97
N THR A 350 0.09 -4.87 -3.92
CA THR A 350 1.48 -4.40 -4.05
C THR A 350 2.42 -4.91 -2.97
N GLY A 351 1.91 -5.45 -1.86
CA GLY A 351 2.74 -5.93 -0.76
C GLY A 351 2.85 -4.98 0.42
N TYR A 352 3.38 -5.50 1.53
CA TYR A 352 3.42 -4.79 2.81
C TYR A 352 4.43 -3.64 2.84
N ILE A 353 5.55 -3.78 2.14
CA ILE A 353 6.64 -2.79 2.15
C ILE A 353 6.52 -1.75 1.03
N THR A 354 5.36 -1.67 0.39
CA THR A 354 5.13 -0.72 -0.69
C THR A 354 4.90 0.69 -0.14
N VAL A 355 5.63 1.65 -0.71
CA VAL A 355 5.66 3.06 -0.32
C VAL A 355 4.64 3.86 -1.15
N THR A 356 3.39 3.43 -1.11
CA THR A 356 2.26 4.13 -1.76
C THR A 356 1.30 4.67 -0.72
N SER A 357 0.58 5.74 -1.06
CA SER A 357 -0.29 6.45 -0.11
C SER A 357 -1.39 5.56 0.45
N TYR A 358 -2.01 4.71 -0.37
CA TYR A 358 -3.07 3.83 0.12
C TYR A 358 -2.54 2.79 1.12
N ALA A 359 -1.35 2.22 0.89
CA ALA A 359 -0.73 1.27 1.82
C ALA A 359 -0.42 1.97 3.15
N ILE A 360 0.16 3.17 3.09
CA ILE A 360 0.44 3.99 4.28
C ILE A 360 -0.86 4.39 5.00
N LEU A 361 -1.94 4.69 4.29
CA LEU A 361 -3.25 4.98 4.89
C LEU A 361 -3.88 3.73 5.52
N THR A 362 -3.65 2.55 4.96
CA THR A 362 -4.05 1.29 5.59
C THR A 362 -3.31 1.10 6.91
N TYR A 363 -2.00 1.32 6.93
CA TYR A 363 -1.23 1.33 8.17
C TYR A 363 -1.76 2.37 9.16
N PHE A 364 -2.03 3.59 8.71
CA PHE A 364 -2.61 4.65 9.53
C PHE A 364 -3.95 4.23 10.14
N TYR A 365 -4.87 3.69 9.33
CA TYR A 365 -6.16 3.20 9.80
C TYR A 365 -6.02 2.16 10.91
N VAL A 366 -5.17 1.15 10.70
CA VAL A 366 -4.98 0.02 11.62
C VAL A 366 -4.30 0.43 12.92
N PHE A 367 -3.29 1.30 12.83
CA PHE A 367 -2.44 1.67 13.96
C PHE A 367 -2.87 2.94 14.71
N TYR A 368 -3.68 3.83 14.11
CA TYR A 368 -4.04 5.11 14.73
C TYR A 368 -4.74 4.94 16.09
N LYS A 369 -5.75 4.07 16.19
CA LYS A 369 -6.45 3.78 17.46
C LYS A 369 -5.52 3.11 18.49
N LYS A 370 -4.47 2.44 18.03
CA LYS A 370 -3.45 1.77 18.85
C LYS A 370 -2.26 2.67 19.15
N ARG A 371 -2.32 3.96 18.79
CA ARG A 371 -1.20 4.88 18.98
C ARG A 371 -0.69 4.93 20.43
N LYS A 372 -1.60 4.78 21.39
CA LYS A 372 -1.25 4.76 22.83
C LYS A 372 -0.29 3.63 23.20
N GLU A 373 -0.27 2.53 22.45
CA GLU A 373 0.61 1.38 22.69
C GLU A 373 2.06 1.65 22.27
N PHE A 374 2.31 2.68 21.44
CA PHE A 374 3.68 3.12 21.14
C PHE A 374 4.29 3.97 22.25
N LYS A 375 3.47 4.47 23.19
CA LYS A 375 3.91 5.18 24.40
C LYS A 375 4.21 4.19 25.51
#